data_AF-A0A1J3IYF9-F1
#
_entry.id   AF-A0A1J3IYF9-F1
#
_cell.length_a   1.000
_cell.length_b   1.000
_cell.length_c   1.000
_cell.angle_alpha   90.00
_cell.angle_beta   90.00
_cell.angle_gamma   90.00
#
_symmetry.space_group_name_H-M   'P 1'
#
loop_
_entity.id
_entity.type
_entity.pdbx_description
1 polymer ?
#
loop_
_entity_poly.entity_id
_entity_poly.type
_entity_poly.pdbx_seq_one_letter_code
_entity_poly.pdbx_strand_id
1 'polypeptide(L)'
;QSLTSNVYSSCLHQNSSDNILQDSSPFSSDFLFGTASSAYQYEGAFLTEGKGLNNWDIFTHENPGKIRDEHNGDMAVDQYHRFM
;
A
#
# COMPACT_ATOMS: atom_id res chain seq x y z
N GLN A 1 -7.78 -43.62 -18.11
CA GLN A 1 -6.94 -43.78 -16.91
C GLN A 1 -6.92 -42.43 -16.21
N SER A 2 -7.62 -42.29 -15.08
CA SER A 2 -7.91 -41.01 -14.43
C SER A 2 -7.48 -41.02 -12.96
N LEU A 3 -6.57 -40.10 -12.64
CA LEU A 3 -6.35 -39.29 -11.44
C LEU A 3 -6.80 -39.76 -10.03
N THR A 4 -5.78 -39.81 -9.16
CA THR A 4 -5.67 -39.31 -7.76
C THR A 4 -6.87 -39.43 -6.80
N SER A 5 -6.68 -40.16 -5.69
CA SER A 5 -7.35 -39.83 -4.41
C SER A 5 -6.41 -40.02 -3.21
N ASN A 6 -6.01 -38.87 -2.65
CA ASN A 6 -6.06 -38.53 -1.23
C ASN A 6 -5.50 -39.52 -0.21
N VAL A 7 -4.20 -39.35 0.08
CA VAL A 7 -3.54 -39.74 1.34
C VAL A 7 -3.96 -38.78 2.46
N TYR A 8 -5.27 -38.66 2.71
CA TYR A 8 -5.84 -37.92 3.83
C TYR A 8 -6.41 -38.92 4.84
N SER A 9 -5.56 -39.73 5.46
CA SER A 9 -5.98 -40.51 6.62
C SER A 9 -4.78 -40.89 7.47
N SER A 10 -4.60 -40.15 8.55
CA SER A 10 -3.68 -40.29 9.69
C SER A 10 -3.10 -38.90 9.94
N CYS A 11 -3.30 -38.22 11.06
CA CYS A 11 -3.55 -38.65 12.42
C CYS A 11 -4.31 -37.53 13.13
N LEU A 12 -5.48 -37.77 13.70
CA LEU A 12 -5.99 -36.94 14.80
C LEU A 12 -6.67 -37.86 15.82
N HIS A 13 -5.85 -38.40 16.71
CA HIS A 13 -6.30 -38.81 18.04
C HIS A 13 -6.64 -37.51 18.80
N GLN A 14 -7.93 -37.30 19.08
CA GLN A 14 -8.37 -36.22 19.95
C GLN A 14 -8.06 -36.60 21.40
N ASN A 15 -7.16 -35.84 22.04
CA ASN A 15 -7.08 -35.77 23.49
C ASN A 15 -7.40 -34.34 23.92
N SER A 16 -8.54 -34.22 24.60
CA SER A 16 -9.08 -33.03 25.25
C SER A 16 -8.21 -32.63 26.43
N SER A 17 -7.63 -31.43 26.43
CA SER A 17 -7.13 -30.69 27.61
C SER A 17 -6.75 -29.26 27.18
N ASP A 18 -7.52 -28.29 27.66
CA ASP A 18 -7.31 -26.83 27.68
C ASP A 18 -6.03 -26.27 27.06
N ASN A 19 -6.15 -25.49 25.98
CA ASN A 19 -5.28 -24.34 25.73
C ASN A 19 -6.00 -23.29 24.88
N ILE A 20 -5.97 -22.07 25.42
CA ILE A 20 -6.45 -20.79 24.91
C ILE A 20 -6.26 -20.69 23.39
N LEU A 21 -7.24 -20.08 22.71
CA LEU A 21 -7.10 -19.59 21.33
C LEU A 21 -5.85 -18.71 21.24
N GLN A 22 -4.70 -19.35 20.96
CA GLN A 22 -3.46 -18.65 20.72
C GLN A 22 -3.61 -18.09 19.33
N ASP A 23 -4.06 -16.83 19.27
CA ASP A 23 -4.02 -16.00 18.07
C ASP A 23 -2.55 -15.87 17.67
N SER A 24 -2.07 -16.89 16.96
CA SER A 24 -0.69 -17.03 16.53
C SER A 24 -0.56 -16.23 15.25
N SER A 25 -0.49 -14.92 15.41
CA SER A 25 -0.01 -14.03 14.37
C SER A 25 1.28 -14.61 13.79
N PRO A 26 1.42 -14.75 12.46
CA PRO A 26 2.66 -15.22 11.85
C PRO A 26 3.79 -14.20 11.92
N PHE A 27 3.53 -13.02 12.50
CA PHE A 27 4.47 -11.93 12.65
C PHE A 27 5.09 -11.90 14.05
N SER A 28 6.35 -11.47 14.17
CA SER A 28 6.99 -11.24 15.47
C SER A 28 6.24 -10.17 16.26
N SER A 29 6.35 -10.19 17.59
CA SER A 29 5.74 -9.18 18.47
C SER A 29 6.10 -7.75 18.08
N ASP A 30 7.30 -7.56 17.52
CA ASP A 30 7.87 -6.26 17.19
C ASP A 30 7.72 -5.91 15.70
N PHE A 31 6.88 -6.65 14.97
CA PHE A 31 6.64 -6.39 13.56
C PHE A 31 5.86 -5.08 13.38
N LEU A 32 6.39 -4.17 12.56
CA LEU A 32 5.76 -2.88 12.27
C LEU A 32 4.99 -2.94 10.95
N PHE A 33 3.69 -2.73 11.03
CA PHE A 33 2.87 -2.41 9.86
C PHE A 33 2.92 -0.91 9.60
N GLY A 34 3.07 -0.53 8.34
CA GLY A 34 3.12 0.86 7.92
C GLY A 34 2.55 1.06 6.53
N THR A 35 2.36 2.33 6.19
CA THR A 35 1.99 2.77 4.83
C THR A 35 3.02 3.79 4.36
N ALA A 36 3.11 3.99 3.05
CA ALA A 36 4.04 4.94 2.44
C ALA A 36 3.32 5.79 1.39
N SER A 37 3.80 7.02 1.22
CA SER A 37 3.36 7.97 0.20
C SER A 37 4.57 8.73 -0.36
N SER A 38 4.36 9.53 -1.40
CA SER A 38 5.37 10.46 -1.92
C SER A 38 4.76 11.85 -2.15
N ALA A 39 5.58 12.89 -2.01
CA ALA A 39 5.15 14.29 -2.04
C ALA A 39 4.33 14.63 -3.31
N TYR A 40 4.90 14.43 -4.51
CA TYR A 40 4.23 14.79 -5.76
C TYR A 40 2.92 14.03 -6.01
N GLN A 41 2.80 12.81 -5.46
CA GLN A 41 1.59 12.00 -5.60
C GLN A 41 0.49 12.37 -4.62
N TYR A 42 0.80 13.06 -3.51
CA TYR A 42 -0.14 13.26 -2.40
C TYR A 42 -0.35 14.72 -1.99
N GLU A 43 0.71 15.53 -1.92
CA GLU A 43 0.66 16.88 -1.32
C GLU A 43 -0.21 17.86 -2.11
N GLY A 44 0.06 17.99 -3.41
CA GLY A 44 -0.54 19.03 -4.24
C GLY A 44 0.11 20.40 -4.00
N ALA A 45 -0.71 21.45 -4.05
CA ALA A 45 -0.31 22.82 -3.74
C ALA A 45 0.93 23.32 -4.52
N PHE A 46 1.05 22.95 -5.81
CA PHE A 46 2.32 23.01 -6.54
C PHE A 46 3.00 24.40 -6.65
N LEU A 47 2.24 25.50 -6.48
CA LEU A 47 2.72 26.90 -6.49
C LEU A 47 2.43 27.67 -5.18
N THR A 48 2.17 26.96 -4.09
CA THR A 48 1.74 27.58 -2.82
C THR A 48 2.92 27.90 -1.91
N GLU A 49 2.81 28.97 -1.12
CA GLU A 49 3.71 29.34 0.00
C GLU A 49 5.23 29.22 -0.30
N GLY A 50 5.66 29.69 -1.47
CA GLY A 50 7.08 29.74 -1.82
C GLY A 50 7.70 28.40 -2.25
N LYS A 51 6.88 27.37 -2.50
CA LYS A 51 7.34 26.14 -3.14
C LYS A 51 7.91 26.44 -4.53
N GLY A 52 9.11 25.92 -4.81
CA GLY A 52 9.71 25.91 -6.14
C GLY A 52 9.21 24.77 -7.03
N LEU A 53 9.40 24.92 -8.34
CA LEU A 53 9.12 23.86 -9.30
C LEU A 53 10.13 22.71 -9.16
N ASN A 54 9.64 21.48 -9.27
CA ASN A 54 10.43 20.27 -9.36
C ASN A 54 10.36 19.69 -10.79
N ASN A 55 11.17 18.65 -11.07
CA ASN A 55 11.23 18.05 -12.39
C ASN A 55 9.90 17.43 -12.86
N TRP A 56 9.09 16.93 -11.93
CA TRP A 56 7.78 16.35 -12.24
C TRP A 56 6.76 17.42 -12.61
N ASP A 57 6.78 18.59 -11.94
CA ASP A 57 5.96 19.75 -12.32
C ASP A 57 6.23 20.05 -13.81
N ILE A 58 7.51 20.29 -14.16
CA ILE A 58 7.91 20.63 -15.53
C ILE A 58 7.56 19.51 -16.52
N PHE A 59 7.84 18.26 -16.16
CA PHE A 59 7.58 17.13 -17.06
C PHE A 59 6.10 17.00 -17.41
N THR A 60 5.20 17.09 -16.42
CA THR A 60 3.77 16.91 -16.66
C THR A 60 3.14 18.10 -17.39
N HIS A 61 3.66 19.31 -17.19
CA HIS A 61 3.16 20.52 -17.86
C HIS A 61 3.67 20.67 -19.30
N GLU A 62 4.93 20.30 -19.57
CA GLU A 62 5.58 20.52 -20.87
C GLU A 62 5.42 19.34 -21.85
N ASN A 63 4.95 18.18 -21.40
CA ASN A 63 4.89 16.95 -22.22
C ASN A 63 3.47 16.36 -22.31
N PRO A 64 2.53 17.03 -23.00
CA PRO A 64 1.17 16.50 -23.19
C PRO A 64 1.22 15.12 -23.88
N GLY A 65 0.35 14.21 -23.43
CA GLY A 65 0.30 12.82 -23.91
C GLY A 65 1.37 11.87 -23.36
N LYS A 66 2.28 12.33 -22.48
CA LYS A 66 3.22 11.44 -21.76
C LYS A 66 2.65 10.86 -20.47
N ILE A 67 1.61 11.46 -19.92
CA ILE A 67 0.79 10.90 -18.85
C ILE A 67 -0.46 10.30 -19.49
N ARG A 68 -0.79 9.05 -19.13
CA ARG A 68 -1.87 8.27 -19.76
C ARG A 68 -3.21 9.04 -19.84
N ASP A 69 -3.52 9.78 -18.79
CA ASP A 69 -4.78 10.50 -18.63
C ASP A 69 -4.57 12.03 -18.62
N GLU A 70 -3.39 12.50 -19.06
CA GLU A 70 -3.00 13.92 -19.14
C GLU A 70 -3.11 14.71 -17.82
N HIS A 71 -3.14 14.01 -16.69
CA HIS A 71 -3.16 14.61 -15.35
C HIS A 71 -1.75 14.97 -14.84
N ASN A 72 -1.72 15.85 -13.82
CA ASN A 72 -0.51 16.30 -13.13
C ASN A 72 -0.68 16.23 -11.60
N GLY A 73 0.37 16.63 -10.87
CA GLY A 73 0.40 16.65 -9.41
C GLY A 73 -0.03 17.98 -8.78
N ASP A 74 -0.68 18.89 -9.53
CA ASP A 74 -0.94 20.26 -9.06
C ASP A 74 -1.79 20.29 -7.78
N MET A 75 -2.76 19.39 -7.70
CA MET A 75 -3.65 19.19 -6.56
C MET A 75 -3.45 17.83 -5.87
N ALA A 76 -3.12 16.78 -6.62
CA ALA A 76 -2.99 15.41 -6.09
C ALA A 76 -4.22 15.01 -5.22
N VAL A 77 -4.01 14.53 -3.98
CA VAL A 77 -5.11 14.31 -3.01
C VAL A 77 -5.27 15.46 -2.02
N ASP A 78 -4.58 16.58 -2.28
CA ASP A 78 -4.62 17.81 -1.50
C ASP A 78 -4.23 17.59 -0.02
N GLN A 79 -3.23 16.72 0.21
CA GLN A 79 -2.79 16.36 1.55
C GLN A 79 -2.16 17.57 2.27
N TYR A 80 -1.59 18.52 1.52
CA TYR A 80 -1.02 19.76 2.05
C TYR A 80 -2.07 20.53 2.88
N HIS A 81 -3.25 20.81 2.34
CA HIS A 81 -4.27 21.58 3.07
C HIS A 81 -5.08 20.76 4.08
N ARG A 82 -5.08 19.42 3.95
CA ARG A 82 -5.89 18.53 4.79
C ARG A 82 -5.22 18.12 6.09
N PHE A 83 -3.91 18.27 6.20
CA PHE A 83 -3.14 17.75 7.33
C PHE A 83 -1.99 18.65 7.82
N MET A 84 -1.50 19.59 7.00
CA MET A 84 -0.48 20.55 7.42
C MET A 84 -1.14 21.88 7.79
#